data_AF-A0A8T3MNA0-F1
#
_entry.id   AF-A0A8T3MNA0-F1
#
_cell.length_a   1.000
_cell.length_b   1.000
_cell.length_c   1.000
_cell.angle_alpha   90.00
_cell.angle_beta   90.00
_cell.angle_gamma   90.00
#
_symmetry.space_group_name_H-M   'P 1'
#
loop_
_entity.id
_entity.type
_entity.pdbx_description
1 polymer ?
#
loop_
_entity_poly.entity_id
_entity_poly.type
_entity_poly.pdbx_seq_one_letter_code
_entity_poly.pdbx_strand_id
1 'polypeptide(L)'
;MGIAMLVTGPDAAEPVVGPDAAARLACLGISRVSLLQDRSGIGVVLEGWAFDPAHIDEAIRAMFPDGSAGVRVLREVEDVAVSRASGERRT
;
A
#
# COMPACT_ATOMS: atom_id res chain seq x y z
N MET A 1 10.60 5.57 6.06
CA MET A 1 9.89 5.15 4.84
C MET A 1 8.57 4.59 5.29
N GLY A 2 7.44 5.17 4.87
CA GLY A 2 6.12 4.65 5.22
C GLY A 2 5.67 3.64 4.17
N ILE A 3 5.17 2.51 4.62
CA ILE A 3 4.50 1.51 3.81
C ILE A 3 3.14 1.16 4.42
N ALA A 4 2.15 0.95 3.57
CA ALA A 4 0.88 0.36 3.96
C ALA A 4 0.38 -0.57 2.86
N MET A 5 -0.28 -1.65 3.28
CA MET A 5 -0.94 -2.56 2.36
C MET A 5 -2.45 -2.54 2.59
N LEU A 6 -3.21 -2.34 1.53
CA LEU A 6 -4.66 -2.48 1.53
C LEU A 6 -5.02 -3.80 0.84
N VAL A 7 -6.01 -4.50 1.37
CA VAL A 7 -6.54 -5.72 0.76
C VAL A 7 -8.06 -5.59 0.65
N THR A 8 -8.57 -5.73 -0.56
CA THR A 8 -9.99 -5.69 -0.83
C THR A 8 -10.62 -7.06 -0.61
N GLY A 9 -11.80 -7.09 0.01
CA GLY A 9 -12.68 -8.26 0.01
C GLY A 9 -13.45 -8.40 -1.30
N PRO A 10 -14.19 -9.51 -1.49
CA PRO A 10 -14.94 -9.78 -2.73
C PRO A 10 -16.02 -8.73 -3.04
N ASP A 11 -16.56 -8.07 -2.02
CA ASP A 11 -17.63 -7.07 -2.15
C ASP A 11 -17.12 -5.62 -2.11
N ALA A 12 -15.81 -5.41 -2.06
CA ALA A 12 -15.22 -4.08 -2.01
C ALA A 12 -15.22 -3.44 -3.40
N ALA A 13 -15.39 -2.12 -3.44
CA ALA A 13 -15.26 -1.34 -4.66
C ALA A 13 -13.83 -1.48 -5.25
N GLU A 14 -13.70 -1.31 -6.57
CA GLU A 14 -12.39 -1.30 -7.22
C GLU A 14 -11.62 -0.03 -6.87
N PRO A 15 -10.30 -0.13 -6.59
CA PRO A 15 -9.47 1.04 -6.34
C PRO A 15 -9.26 1.87 -7.61
N VAL A 16 -9.33 3.19 -7.48
CA VAL A 16 -9.07 4.17 -8.53
C VAL A 16 -7.69 4.79 -8.33
N VAL A 17 -6.88 4.83 -9.41
CA VAL A 17 -5.60 5.56 -9.45
C VAL A 17 -5.55 6.49 -10.65
N GLY A 18 -6.57 7.34 -10.75
CA GLY A 18 -6.63 8.43 -11.74
C GLY A 18 -5.82 9.67 -11.28
N PRO A 19 -5.70 10.70 -12.13
CA PRO A 19 -4.93 11.92 -11.83
C PRO A 19 -5.32 12.59 -10.51
N ASP A 20 -6.62 12.69 -10.21
CA ASP A 20 -7.11 13.32 -8.99
C ASP A 20 -6.75 12.49 -7.73
N ALA A 21 -6.90 11.16 -7.82
CA ALA A 21 -6.49 10.26 -6.75
C ALA A 21 -4.96 10.35 -6.54
N ALA A 22 -4.18 10.34 -7.61
CA ALA A 22 -2.72 10.46 -7.55
C ALA A 22 -2.28 11.80 -6.91
N ALA A 23 -2.93 12.92 -7.25
CA ALA A 23 -2.65 14.22 -6.64
C ALA A 23 -2.92 14.20 -5.13
N ARG A 24 -4.06 13.63 -4.72
CA ARG A 24 -4.40 13.49 -3.29
C ARG A 24 -3.41 12.59 -2.55
N LEU A 25 -3.03 11.45 -3.13
CA LEU A 25 -2.04 10.54 -2.54
C LEU A 25 -0.67 11.21 -2.43
N ALA A 26 -0.26 12.01 -3.42
CA ALA A 26 0.98 12.78 -3.37
C ALA A 26 0.99 13.81 -2.23
N CYS A 27 -0.14 14.47 -1.94
CA CYS A 27 -0.27 15.34 -0.77
C CYS A 27 -0.08 14.61 0.56
N LEU A 28 -0.34 13.30 0.61
CA LEU A 28 -0.10 12.45 1.77
C LEU A 28 1.34 11.91 1.83
N GLY A 29 2.23 12.37 0.95
CA GLY A 29 3.63 11.92 0.90
C GLY A 29 3.84 10.55 0.25
N ILE A 30 2.79 9.96 -0.35
CA ILE A 30 2.88 8.71 -1.11
C ILE A 30 3.52 9.02 -2.46
N SER A 31 4.60 8.30 -2.77
CA SER A 31 5.35 8.46 -4.02
C SER A 31 5.22 7.26 -4.96
N ARG A 32 4.69 6.14 -4.48
CA ARG A 32 4.51 4.93 -5.27
C ARG A 32 3.26 4.18 -4.82
N VAL A 33 2.51 3.71 -5.82
CA VAL A 33 1.32 2.89 -5.66
C VAL A 33 1.49 1.66 -6.54
N SER A 34 1.32 0.46 -5.97
CA SER A 34 1.31 -0.80 -6.72
C SER A 34 -0.04 -1.48 -6.55
N LEU A 35 -0.70 -1.85 -7.66
CA LEU A 35 -1.93 -2.63 -7.66
C LEU A 35 -1.62 -4.04 -8.12
N LEU A 36 -2.06 -5.01 -7.34
CA LEU A 36 -1.88 -6.43 -7.60
C LEU A 36 -3.24 -7.12 -7.47
N GLN A 37 -3.52 -8.10 -8.32
CA GLN A 37 -4.78 -8.82 -8.30
C GLN A 37 -4.54 -10.32 -8.37
N ASP A 38 -5.36 -11.08 -7.65
CA ASP A 38 -5.47 -12.52 -7.78
C ASP A 38 -6.95 -12.94 -7.86
N ARG A 39 -7.24 -14.22 -7.61
CA ARG A 39 -8.62 -14.75 -7.61
C ARG A 39 -9.43 -14.33 -6.38
N SER A 40 -8.77 -13.83 -5.34
CA SER A 40 -9.36 -13.51 -4.05
C SER A 40 -9.59 -12.02 -3.85
N GLY A 41 -8.93 -11.14 -4.61
CA GLY A 41 -9.21 -9.71 -4.62
C GLY A 41 -8.05 -8.88 -5.15
N ILE A 42 -8.00 -7.62 -4.71
CA ILE A 42 -6.96 -6.65 -5.08
C ILE A 42 -6.15 -6.30 -3.84
N GLY A 43 -4.83 -6.41 -3.97
CA GLY A 43 -3.84 -5.86 -3.04
C GLY A 43 -3.35 -4.51 -3.56
N VAL A 44 -3.27 -3.52 -2.67
CA VAL A 44 -2.67 -2.22 -2.95
C VAL A 44 -1.50 -2.02 -2.01
N VAL A 45 -0.35 -1.65 -2.54
CA VAL A 45 0.82 -1.23 -1.76
C VAL A 45 1.04 0.26 -1.96
N LEU A 46 1.11 0.98 -0.85
CA LEU A 46 1.39 2.42 -0.79
C LEU A 46 2.75 2.63 -0.15
N GLU A 47 3.62 3.36 -0.83
CA GLU A 47 4.98 3.63 -0.37
C GLU A 47 5.30 5.12 -0.52
N GLY A 48 5.95 5.68 0.50
CA GLY A 48 6.39 7.05 0.49
C GLY A 48 7.36 7.38 1.61
N TRP A 49 8.39 8.15 1.30
CA TRP A 49 9.35 8.62 2.31
C TRP A 49 8.71 9.60 3.32
N ALA A 50 7.80 10.46 2.84
CA ALA A 50 7.03 11.41 3.65
C ALA A 50 5.63 10.88 4.03
N PHE A 51 5.32 9.64 3.64
CA PHE A 51 4.04 9.03 3.95
C PHE A 51 3.98 8.62 5.42
N ASP A 52 2.95 9.06 6.13
CA ASP A 52 2.62 8.64 7.49
C ASP A 52 1.43 7.65 7.48
N PRO A 53 1.67 6.34 7.73
CA PRO A 53 0.61 5.34 7.75
C PRO A 53 -0.47 5.57 8.81
N ALA A 54 -0.27 6.45 9.80
CA ALA A 54 -1.32 6.83 10.74
C ALA A 54 -2.51 7.53 10.05
N HIS A 55 -2.27 8.15 8.89
CA HIS A 55 -3.28 8.88 8.10
C HIS A 55 -3.82 8.05 6.91
N ILE A 56 -3.74 6.72 7.00
CA ILE A 56 -4.13 5.80 5.91
C ILE A 56 -5.59 5.97 5.44
N ASP A 57 -6.49 6.39 6.32
CA ASP A 57 -7.91 6.57 5.97
C ASP A 57 -8.11 7.64 4.88
N GLU A 58 -7.23 8.63 4.81
CA GLU A 58 -7.25 9.64 3.75
C GLU A 58 -6.82 9.06 2.40
N ALA A 59 -5.82 8.18 2.41
CA ALA A 59 -5.39 7.46 1.21
C ALA A 59 -6.48 6.49 0.73
N ILE A 60 -7.15 5.79 1.65
CA ILE A 60 -8.30 4.93 1.33
C ILE A 60 -9.42 5.76 0.68
N ARG A 61 -9.78 6.92 1.24
CA ARG A 61 -10.78 7.83 0.64
C ARG A 61 -10.35 8.41 -0.70
N ALA A 62 -9.05 8.43 -1.01
CA ALA A 62 -8.55 8.86 -2.32
C ALA A 62 -8.71 7.75 -3.37
N MET A 63 -8.52 6.49 -2.97
CA MET A 63 -8.56 5.34 -3.87
C MET A 63 -9.94 4.70 -4.00
N PHE A 64 -10.78 4.80 -2.97
CA PHE A 64 -12.11 4.18 -2.94
C PHE A 64 -13.18 5.27 -2.72
N PRO A 65 -13.41 6.15 -3.72
CA PRO A 65 -14.35 7.27 -3.59
C PRO A 65 -15.79 6.80 -3.36
N ASP A 66 -16.16 5.63 -3.89
CA ASP A 66 -17.51 5.06 -3.78
C ASP A 66 -17.74 4.27 -2.47
N GLY A 67 -16.74 4.23 -1.60
CA GLY A 67 -16.82 3.61 -0.28
C GLY A 67 -15.73 2.58 -0.02
N SER A 68 -15.29 2.50 1.23
CA SER A 68 -14.21 1.63 1.69
C SER A 68 -14.70 0.36 2.39
N ALA A 69 -15.99 0.03 2.25
CA ALA A 69 -16.54 -1.21 2.78
C ALA A 69 -15.79 -2.41 2.19
N GLY A 70 -15.35 -3.33 3.05
CA GLY A 70 -14.56 -4.49 2.64
C GLY A 70 -13.08 -4.22 2.34
N VAL A 71 -12.59 -2.97 2.48
CA VAL A 71 -11.15 -2.66 2.43
C VAL A 71 -10.53 -2.89 3.81
N ARG A 72 -9.50 -3.72 3.88
CA ARG A 72 -8.73 -3.98 5.11
C ARG A 72 -7.35 -3.37 4.99
N VAL A 73 -6.87 -2.76 6.06
CA VAL A 73 -5.50 -2.24 6.16
C VAL A 73 -4.63 -3.24 6.89
N LEU A 74 -3.52 -3.64 6.28
CA LEU A 74 -2.42 -4.32 6.95
C LEU A 74 -1.37 -3.27 7.32
N ARG A 75 -1.05 -3.21 8.61
CA ARG A 75 -0.02 -2.32 9.15
C ARG A 75 1.29 -3.09 9.22
N GLU A 76 2.39 -2.38 9.00
CA GLU A 76 3.71 -2.92 9.28
C GLU A 76 3.82 -3.29 10.75
N VAL A 77 4.26 -4.52 11.01
CA VAL A 77 4.59 -5.01 12.35
C VAL A 77 6.10 -5.12 12.52
N GLU A 78 6.80 -5.48 11.44
CA GLU A 78 8.25 -5.63 11.39
C GLU A 78 8.73 -5.37 9.96
N ASP A 79 9.84 -4.64 9.81
CA ASP A 79 10.57 -4.45 8.56
C ASP A 79 12.01 -4.96 8.73
N VAL A 80 12.38 -5.96 7.92
CA VAL A 80 13.67 -6.64 8.00
C VAL A 80 14.30 -6.71 6.62
N ALA A 81 15.49 -6.14 6.50
CA ALA A 81 16.32 -6.33 5.34
C ALA A 81 16.96 -7.72 5.35
N VAL A 82 16.65 -8.54 4.35
CA VAL A 82 17.25 -9.87 4.18
C VAL A 82 18.41 -9.79 3.19
N SER A 83 19.56 -10.33 3.57
CA SER A 83 20.72 -10.46 2.70
C SER A 83 21.16 -11.92 2.58
N ARG A 84 21.83 -12.26 1.49
CA ARG A 84 22.46 -13.59 1.37
C ARG A 84 23.56 -13.67 2.42
N ALA A 85 23.59 -14.78 3.16
CA ALA A 85 24.76 -15.09 3.96
C ALA A 85 25.98 -15.12 3.03
N SER A 86 26.95 -14.26 3.29
CA SER A 86 28.28 -14.38 2.71
C SER A 86 28.84 -15.72 3.16
N GLY A 87 28.79 -16.71 2.28
CA GLY A 87 29.48 -17.98 2.51
C GLY A 87 30.93 -17.68 2.87
N GLU A 88 31.43 -18.34 3.92
CA GLU A 88 32.82 -18.27 4.35
C GLU A 88 33.71 -18.29 3.10
N ARG A 89 34.50 -17.23 2.89
CA ARG A 89 35.68 -17.33 2.03
C ARG A 89 36.58 -18.35 2.71
N ARG A 90 36.49 -19.62 2.32
CA ARG A 90 37.56 -20.57 2.54
C ARG A 90 38.71 -20.17 1.63
N THR A 91 39.69 -19.53 2.28
CA THR A 91 41.12 -19.40 1.95
C THR A 91 41.48 -18.85 0.59
#